data_AF-A0A9Q0FZT0-F1
#
_entry.id   AF-A0A9Q0FZT0-F1
#
_cell.length_a   1.000
_cell.length_b   1.000
_cell.length_c   1.000
_cell.angle_alpha   90.00
_cell.angle_beta   90.00
_cell.angle_gamma   90.00
#
_symmetry.space_group_name_H-M   'P 1'
#
loop_
_entity.id
_entity.type
_entity.pdbx_description
1 polymer ?
#
loop_
_entity_poly.entity_id
_entity_poly.type
_entity_poly.pdbx_seq_one_letter_code
_entity_poly.pdbx_strand_id
1 'polypeptide(L)'
;MAASEVQWPDTADSVIDLFVDEYYKTLHEHPERVYMFYLDDSKHGRQGEDGIMRTATTLQEIDQKIRSLGYAGCATEISSVDSRQSSDDRVLVLVTEFLKGNDNLRLEFTQSFILARHDKGYYVLNDVLRIFYGLKHQDGNEGQDSNVESHPTPVQSNEKP
;
A
#
# COMPACT_ATOMS: atom_id res chain seq x y z
N MET A 1 -29.11 27.85 -11.15
CA MET A 1 -28.50 27.10 -10.04
C MET A 1 -27.32 26.35 -10.63
N ALA A 2 -26.09 26.84 -10.45
CA ALA A 2 -24.91 26.09 -10.87
C ALA A 2 -24.67 24.97 -9.85
N ALA A 3 -24.51 23.73 -10.32
CA ALA A 3 -24.05 22.65 -9.45
C ALA A 3 -22.68 23.04 -8.92
N SER A 4 -22.52 23.07 -7.59
CA SER A 4 -21.22 23.27 -6.96
C SER A 4 -20.28 22.17 -7.47
N GLU A 5 -19.23 22.55 -8.18
CA GLU A 5 -18.23 21.59 -8.63
C GLU A 5 -17.53 21.01 -7.39
N VAL A 6 -17.46 19.68 -7.31
CA VAL A 6 -16.68 19.00 -6.28
C VAL A 6 -15.21 19.33 -6.57
N GLN A 7 -14.61 20.20 -5.76
CA GLN A 7 -13.18 20.46 -5.74
C GLN A 7 -12.51 19.25 -5.07
N TRP A 8 -11.71 18.51 -5.83
CA TRP A 8 -10.92 17.42 -5.26
C TRP A 8 -9.71 17.97 -4.50
N PRO A 9 -9.16 17.22 -3.55
CA PRO A 9 -8.01 17.68 -2.81
C PRO A 9 -6.80 17.89 -3.72
N ASP A 10 -6.08 19.00 -3.50
CA ASP A 10 -4.94 19.40 -4.33
C ASP A 10 -3.58 19.03 -3.72
N THR A 11 -3.56 18.43 -2.53
CA THR A 11 -2.33 17.98 -1.86
C THR A 11 -2.28 16.45 -1.79
N ALA A 12 -1.08 15.90 -1.85
CA ALA A 12 -0.84 14.47 -1.69
C ALA A 12 -1.47 13.92 -0.39
N ASP A 13 -1.32 14.65 0.73
CA ASP A 13 -1.84 14.27 2.05
C ASP A 13 -3.37 14.25 2.12
N SER A 14 -4.08 15.08 1.36
CA SER A 14 -5.54 15.02 1.35
C SER A 14 -6.08 14.01 0.34
N VAL A 15 -5.30 13.69 -0.70
CA VAL A 15 -5.64 12.63 -1.68
C VAL A 15 -5.48 11.25 -1.05
N ILE A 16 -4.39 11.00 -0.31
CA ILE A 16 -4.10 9.71 0.33
C ILE A 16 -5.19 9.30 1.33
N ASP A 17 -5.63 10.21 2.20
CA ASP A 17 -6.64 9.93 3.22
C ASP A 17 -7.95 9.42 2.59
N LEU A 18 -8.44 10.15 1.57
CA LEU A 18 -9.66 9.76 0.85
C LEU A 18 -9.46 8.49 0.01
N PHE A 19 -8.30 8.37 -0.66
CA PHE A 19 -8.03 7.24 -1.54
C PHE A 19 -7.96 5.93 -0.77
N VAL A 20 -7.21 5.89 0.33
CA VAL A 20 -7.00 4.67 1.11
C VAL A 20 -8.31 4.19 1.73
N ASP A 21 -9.07 5.09 2.36
CA ASP A 21 -10.36 4.75 2.96
C ASP A 21 -11.32 4.16 1.91
N GLU A 22 -11.48 4.82 0.76
CA GLU A 22 -12.44 4.37 -0.26
C GLU A 22 -11.95 3.11 -1.00
N TYR A 23 -10.65 3.01 -1.29
CA TYR A 23 -10.06 1.88 -2.00
C TYR A 23 -10.18 0.59 -1.18
N TYR A 24 -9.73 0.59 0.08
CA TYR A 24 -9.76 -0.62 0.91
C TYR A 24 -11.16 -0.96 1.38
N LYS A 25 -12.03 0.03 1.63
CA LYS A 25 -13.45 -0.25 1.85
C LYS A 25 -14.08 -0.95 0.65
N THR A 26 -13.86 -0.43 -0.56
CA THR A 26 -14.36 -1.06 -1.79
C THR A 26 -13.75 -2.45 -1.99
N LEU A 27 -12.46 -2.63 -1.71
CA LEU A 27 -11.78 -3.93 -1.82
C LEU A 27 -12.43 -5.01 -0.96
N HIS A 28 -12.82 -4.67 0.28
CA HIS A 28 -13.42 -5.62 1.22
C HIS A 28 -14.92 -5.82 1.01
N GLU A 29 -15.66 -4.74 0.76
CA GLU A 29 -17.14 -4.77 0.67
C GLU A 29 -17.63 -5.11 -0.75
N HIS A 30 -16.93 -4.61 -1.77
CA HIS A 30 -17.34 -4.63 -3.18
C HIS A 30 -16.14 -4.89 -4.12
N PRO A 31 -15.42 -6.02 -3.98
CA PRO A 31 -14.24 -6.33 -4.80
C PRO A 31 -14.55 -6.28 -6.31
N GLU A 32 -15.81 -6.48 -6.69
CA GLU A 32 -16.32 -6.35 -8.06
C GLU A 32 -16.30 -4.94 -8.63
N ARG A 33 -16.05 -3.92 -7.82
CA ARG A 33 -16.03 -2.50 -8.21
C ARG A 33 -14.63 -1.89 -8.18
N VAL A 34 -13.63 -2.59 -7.64
CA VAL A 34 -12.28 -2.03 -7.46
C VAL A 34 -11.62 -1.70 -8.81
N TYR A 35 -11.95 -2.43 -9.88
CA TYR A 35 -11.44 -2.11 -11.22
C TYR A 35 -11.84 -0.69 -11.69
N MET A 36 -12.88 -0.09 -11.10
CA MET A 36 -13.33 1.28 -11.43
C MET A 36 -12.37 2.37 -10.96
N PHE A 37 -11.38 2.04 -10.11
CA PHE A 37 -10.29 2.95 -9.74
C PHE A 37 -9.20 3.06 -10.83
N TYR A 38 -9.27 2.22 -11.86
CA TYR A 38 -8.23 2.10 -12.90
C TYR A 38 -8.78 2.59 -14.24
N LEU A 39 -7.87 2.95 -15.15
CA LEU A 39 -8.16 3.31 -16.55
C LEU A 39 -7.34 2.43 -17.51
N ASP A 40 -7.47 2.65 -18.81
CA ASP A 40 -6.88 1.80 -19.86
C ASP A 40 -5.35 1.74 -19.85
N ASP A 41 -4.68 2.76 -19.30
CA ASP A 41 -3.21 2.81 -19.19
C ASP A 41 -2.67 2.30 -17.84
N SER A 42 -3.57 1.84 -16.96
CA SER A 42 -3.23 1.33 -15.64
C SER A 42 -2.47 0.00 -15.68
N LYS A 43 -1.65 -0.22 -14.66
CA LYS A 43 -0.89 -1.48 -14.48
C LYS A 43 -1.07 -2.01 -13.07
N HIS A 44 -1.54 -3.25 -12.96
CA HIS A 44 -1.75 -3.94 -11.69
C HIS A 44 -0.78 -5.11 -11.55
N GLY A 45 0.23 -4.94 -10.70
CA GLY A 45 1.30 -5.88 -10.42
C GLY A 45 1.03 -6.71 -9.17
N ARG A 46 1.10 -8.03 -9.31
CA ARG A 46 1.09 -8.99 -8.19
C ARG A 46 2.21 -10.00 -8.35
N GLN A 47 2.91 -10.29 -7.26
CA GLN A 47 3.87 -11.39 -7.23
C GLN A 47 3.10 -12.72 -7.30
N GLY A 48 3.52 -13.63 -8.19
CA GLY A 48 3.01 -15.00 -8.17
C GLY A 48 3.72 -15.86 -7.14
N GLU A 49 3.27 -17.11 -7.00
CA GLU A 49 3.84 -18.10 -6.06
C GLU A 49 5.31 -18.42 -6.36
N ASP A 50 5.72 -18.31 -7.62
CA ASP A 50 7.11 -18.46 -8.08
C ASP A 50 7.98 -17.23 -7.77
N GLY A 51 7.44 -16.22 -7.11
CA GLY A 51 8.13 -14.98 -6.79
C GLY A 51 8.25 -14.01 -7.96
N ILE A 52 7.72 -14.35 -9.14
CA ILE A 52 7.81 -13.50 -10.34
C ILE A 52 6.64 -12.51 -10.36
N MET A 53 6.95 -11.24 -10.60
CA MET A 53 5.95 -10.18 -10.77
C MET A 53 5.18 -10.39 -12.07
N ARG A 54 3.86 -10.48 -11.98
CA ARG A 54 2.95 -10.51 -13.13
C ARG A 54 2.15 -9.23 -13.15
N THR A 55 1.94 -8.68 -14.33
CA THR A 55 1.23 -7.40 -14.51
C THR A 55 0.00 -7.63 -15.38
N ALA A 56 -1.17 -7.29 -14.84
CA ALA A 56 -2.39 -7.10 -15.62
C ALA A 56 -2.39 -5.70 -16.24
N THR A 57 -2.76 -5.60 -17.51
CA THR A 57 -2.65 -4.38 -18.32
C THR A 57 -3.96 -3.93 -18.97
N THR A 58 -5.02 -4.73 -18.83
CA THR A 58 -6.37 -4.35 -19.26
C THR A 58 -7.30 -4.32 -18.06
N LEU A 59 -8.37 -3.49 -18.10
CA LEU A 59 -9.36 -3.44 -17.02
C LEU A 59 -10.00 -4.79 -16.73
N GLN A 60 -10.20 -5.62 -17.76
CA GLN A 60 -10.72 -6.98 -17.60
C GLN A 60 -9.74 -7.89 -16.84
N GLU A 61 -8.45 -7.85 -17.20
CA GLU A 61 -7.42 -8.62 -16.47
C GLU A 61 -7.27 -8.13 -15.04
N ILE A 62 -7.36 -6.81 -14.80
CA ILE A 62 -7.30 -6.20 -13.47
C ILE A 62 -8.48 -6.68 -12.62
N ASP A 63 -9.72 -6.58 -13.13
CA ASP A 63 -10.92 -7.06 -12.44
C ASP A 63 -10.83 -8.56 -12.12
N GLN A 64 -10.45 -9.37 -13.10
CA GLN A 64 -10.28 -10.81 -12.91
C GLN A 64 -9.21 -11.11 -11.84
N LYS A 65 -8.09 -10.37 -11.86
CA LYS A 65 -7.01 -10.58 -10.91
C LYS A 65 -7.44 -10.21 -9.51
N ILE A 66 -8.07 -9.05 -9.30
CA ILE A 66 -8.55 -8.59 -7.98
C ILE A 66 -9.52 -9.61 -7.38
N ARG A 67 -10.51 -10.08 -8.15
CA ARG A 67 -11.46 -11.10 -7.69
C ARG A 67 -10.79 -12.41 -7.32
N SER A 68 -9.74 -12.80 -8.04
CA SER A 68 -9.01 -14.05 -7.77
C SER A 68 -8.20 -14.04 -6.47
N LEU A 69 -7.90 -12.86 -5.92
CA LEU A 69 -7.10 -12.72 -4.70
C LEU A 69 -7.89 -13.03 -3.42
N GLY A 70 -9.23 -13.09 -3.50
CA GLY A 70 -10.06 -13.54 -2.39
C GLY A 70 -10.12 -12.59 -1.19
N TYR A 71 -9.95 -11.28 -1.41
CA TYR A 71 -10.00 -10.27 -0.34
C TYR A 71 -11.39 -10.06 0.29
N ALA A 72 -12.44 -10.64 -0.30
CA ALA A 72 -13.81 -10.51 0.19
C ALA A 72 -13.93 -11.05 1.63
N GLY A 73 -14.30 -10.17 2.56
CA GLY A 73 -14.45 -10.53 3.98
C GLY A 73 -13.14 -10.73 4.75
N CYS A 74 -11.97 -10.46 4.14
CA CYS A 74 -10.73 -10.35 4.89
C CYS A 74 -10.71 -9.05 5.70
N ALA A 75 -10.25 -9.10 6.94
CA ALA A 75 -9.92 -7.91 7.71
C ALA A 75 -8.45 -7.58 7.49
N THR A 76 -8.17 -6.43 6.88
CA THR A 76 -6.83 -5.83 6.91
C THR A 76 -6.75 -4.79 8.01
N GLU A 77 -5.56 -4.61 8.56
CA GLU A 77 -5.23 -3.51 9.45
C GLU A 77 -4.12 -2.69 8.80
N ILE A 78 -4.43 -1.43 8.47
CA ILE A 78 -3.46 -0.49 7.92
C ILE A 78 -2.51 -0.07 9.04
N SER A 79 -1.22 -0.35 8.89
CA SER A 79 -0.22 0.02 9.90
C SER A 79 0.43 1.37 9.64
N SER A 80 0.63 1.71 8.37
CA SER A 80 1.20 3.00 7.99
C SER A 80 0.80 3.36 6.57
N VAL A 81 0.63 4.64 6.32
CA VAL A 81 0.38 5.18 5.00
C VAL A 81 1.21 6.44 4.82
N ASP A 82 1.94 6.52 3.71
CA ASP A 82 2.75 7.67 3.35
C ASP A 82 2.41 8.12 1.93
N SER A 83 2.37 9.43 1.68
CA SER A 83 2.26 9.96 0.33
C SER A 83 3.38 10.93 -0.01
N ARG A 84 3.70 11.02 -1.30
CA ARG A 84 4.54 12.07 -1.85
C ARG A 84 4.04 12.53 -3.20
N GLN A 85 4.01 13.85 -3.37
CA GLN A 85 3.87 14.45 -4.69
C GLN A 85 5.03 14.00 -5.59
N SER A 86 4.68 13.56 -6.79
CA SER A 86 5.62 13.19 -7.85
C SER A 86 5.49 14.18 -9.02
N SER A 87 6.24 13.94 -10.11
CA SER A 87 6.12 14.75 -11.32
C SER A 87 4.75 14.57 -11.98
N ASP A 88 4.39 15.50 -12.86
CA ASP A 88 3.21 15.40 -13.72
C ASP A 88 1.89 15.21 -12.97
N ASP A 89 1.72 15.93 -11.86
CA ASP A 89 0.53 15.90 -11.00
C ASP A 89 0.18 14.51 -10.43
N ARG A 90 1.18 13.65 -10.31
CA ARG A 90 1.05 12.30 -9.74
C ARG A 90 1.32 12.27 -8.24
N VAL A 91 0.73 11.31 -7.57
CA VAL A 91 0.97 11.04 -6.14
C VAL A 91 1.46 9.62 -5.99
N LEU A 92 2.64 9.44 -5.40
CA LEU A 92 3.10 8.15 -4.91
C LEU A 92 2.45 7.91 -3.55
N VAL A 93 1.81 6.76 -3.37
CA VAL A 93 1.25 6.31 -2.11
C VAL A 93 1.95 5.00 -1.74
N LEU A 94 2.37 4.88 -0.48
CA LEU A 94 2.92 3.66 0.09
C LEU A 94 2.09 3.25 1.30
N VAL A 95 1.55 2.04 1.25
CA VAL A 95 0.71 1.47 2.28
C VAL A 95 1.41 0.23 2.83
N THR A 96 1.52 0.14 4.15
CA THR A 96 1.91 -1.10 4.84
C THR A 96 0.73 -1.58 5.64
N GLU A 97 0.39 -2.85 5.48
CA GLU A 97 -0.75 -3.47 6.17
C GLU A 97 -0.42 -4.90 6.60
N PHE A 98 -1.30 -5.44 7.44
CA PHE A 98 -1.29 -6.86 7.78
C PHE A 98 -2.67 -7.47 7.55
N LEU A 99 -2.70 -8.62 6.87
CA LEU A 99 -3.88 -9.47 6.84
C LEU A 99 -3.92 -10.29 8.13
N LYS A 100 -5.04 -10.21 8.84
CA LYS A 100 -5.31 -11.07 9.98
C LYS A 100 -6.09 -12.29 9.49
N GLY A 101 -5.41 -13.42 9.37
CA GLY A 101 -6.06 -14.71 9.11
C GLY A 101 -6.78 -15.24 10.35
N ASN A 102 -7.72 -16.17 10.14
CA ASN A 102 -8.46 -16.84 11.22
C ASN A 102 -7.56 -17.63 12.18
N ASP A 103 -6.35 -18.02 11.73
CA ASP A 103 -5.42 -18.88 12.48
C ASP A 103 -4.31 -18.10 13.19
N ASN A 104 -4.52 -16.82 13.55
CA ASN A 104 -3.49 -15.89 14.05
C ASN A 104 -2.29 -15.69 13.09
N LEU A 105 -2.40 -16.12 11.85
CA LEU A 105 -1.43 -15.80 10.81
C LEU A 105 -1.55 -14.32 10.48
N ARG A 106 -0.48 -13.58 10.79
CA ARG A 106 -0.32 -12.17 10.43
C ARG A 106 0.57 -12.11 9.20
N LEU A 107 -0.03 -11.78 8.06
CA LEU A 107 0.70 -11.66 6.79
C LEU A 107 0.91 -10.17 6.49
N GLU A 108 2.16 -9.72 6.62
CA GLU A 108 2.54 -8.36 6.26
C GLU A 108 2.62 -8.22 4.74
N PHE A 109 2.07 -7.11 4.25
CA PHE A 109 2.25 -6.72 2.87
C PHE A 109 2.49 -5.22 2.76
N THR A 110 3.23 -4.85 1.73
CA THR A 110 3.39 -3.47 1.31
C THR A 110 2.79 -3.30 -0.07
N GLN A 111 2.00 -2.26 -0.24
CA GLN A 111 1.39 -1.89 -1.50
C GLN A 111 1.80 -0.46 -1.86
N SER A 112 2.28 -0.27 -3.09
CA SER A 112 2.58 1.05 -3.63
C SER A 112 1.61 1.39 -4.74
N PHE A 113 1.09 2.62 -4.72
CA PHE A 113 0.28 3.16 -5.80
C PHE A 113 0.96 4.37 -6.42
N ILE A 114 0.77 4.55 -7.72
CA ILE A 114 0.90 5.84 -8.38
C ILE A 114 -0.50 6.27 -8.77
N LEU A 115 -0.96 7.37 -8.19
CA LEU A 115 -2.20 8.03 -8.58
C LEU A 115 -1.89 9.10 -9.62
N ALA A 116 -2.69 9.17 -10.67
CA ALA A 116 -2.60 10.20 -11.70
C ALA A 116 -3.92 10.97 -11.77
N ARG A 117 -3.85 12.27 -12.06
CA ARG A 117 -5.03 13.13 -12.18
C ARG A 117 -5.74 12.82 -13.51
N HIS A 118 -7.06 12.64 -13.46
CA HIS A 118 -7.91 12.46 -14.63
C HIS A 118 -9.24 13.19 -14.42
N ASP A 119 -9.61 14.05 -15.37
CA ASP A 119 -10.74 14.98 -15.27
C ASP A 119 -10.73 15.76 -13.94
N LYS A 120 -11.72 15.50 -13.09
CA LYS A 120 -11.88 16.17 -11.79
C LYS A 120 -11.25 15.41 -10.64
N GLY A 121 -10.75 14.18 -10.82
CA GLY A 121 -10.29 13.32 -9.73
C GLY A 121 -8.97 12.61 -10.02
N TYR A 122 -8.75 11.51 -9.31
CA TYR A 122 -7.56 10.66 -9.44
C TYR A 122 -7.94 9.23 -9.81
N TYR A 123 -7.07 8.56 -10.55
CA TYR A 123 -7.15 7.13 -10.82
C TYR A 123 -5.81 6.44 -10.53
N VAL A 124 -5.83 5.13 -10.37
CA VAL A 124 -4.66 4.31 -10.09
C VAL A 124 -3.93 4.00 -11.40
N LEU A 125 -2.83 4.69 -11.65
CA LEU A 125 -1.96 4.44 -12.81
C LEU A 125 -1.09 3.18 -12.59
N ASN A 126 -0.59 3.00 -11.37
CA ASN A 126 0.22 1.84 -11.02
C ASN A 126 -0.19 1.31 -9.64
N ASP A 127 -0.27 0.00 -9.50
CA ASP A 127 -0.53 -0.69 -8.24
C ASP A 127 0.40 -1.90 -8.17
N VAL A 128 1.30 -1.93 -7.19
CA VAL A 128 2.17 -3.08 -6.92
C VAL A 128 2.01 -3.48 -5.47
N LEU A 129 1.64 -4.74 -5.25
CA LEU A 129 1.57 -5.33 -3.92
C LEU A 129 2.62 -6.44 -3.78
N ARG A 130 3.36 -6.37 -2.67
CA ARG A 130 4.31 -7.41 -2.24
C ARG A 130 3.90 -7.96 -0.89
N ILE A 131 3.72 -9.27 -0.85
CA ILE A 131 3.50 -10.03 0.37
C ILE A 131 4.85 -10.51 0.90
N PHE A 132 5.10 -10.35 2.19
CA PHE A 132 6.27 -10.91 2.85
C PHE A 132 5.91 -12.26 3.49
N TYR A 133 6.13 -13.35 2.76
CA TYR A 133 6.03 -14.70 3.32
C TYR A 133 7.24 -14.96 4.21
N GLY A 134 7.19 -14.67 5.52
CA GLY A 134 8.38 -14.94 6.33
C GLY A 134 8.42 -14.57 7.82
N LEU A 135 7.50 -13.79 8.38
CA LEU A 135 7.52 -13.51 9.82
C LEU A 135 6.51 -14.40 10.55
N LYS A 136 6.90 -15.65 10.80
CA LYS A 136 6.36 -16.32 12.00
C LYS A 136 6.81 -15.44 13.16
N HIS A 137 5.89 -14.73 13.80
CA HIS A 137 6.16 -14.20 15.13
C HIS A 137 6.54 -15.39 16.00
N GLN A 138 7.84 -15.58 16.25
CA GLN A 138 8.26 -16.30 17.44
C GLN A 138 7.85 -15.39 18.59
N ASP A 139 6.70 -15.66 19.20
CA ASP A 139 6.43 -15.20 20.55
C ASP A 139 7.45 -15.88 21.47
N GLY A 140 8.63 -15.26 21.57
CA GLY A 140 9.64 -15.57 22.56
C GLY A 140 9.31 -14.81 23.84
N ASN A 141 8.43 -15.36 24.67
CA ASN A 141 8.44 -15.04 26.09
C ASN A 141 9.43 -15.97 26.78
N GLU A 142 10.64 -15.49 27.08
CA GLU A 142 11.44 -15.97 28.21
C GLU A 142 12.58 -14.98 28.51
N GLY A 143 12.59 -14.42 29.73
CA GLY A 143 13.80 -13.96 30.41
C GLY A 143 14.00 -12.46 30.55
N GLN A 144 13.48 -11.88 31.64
CA GLN A 144 14.17 -10.76 32.29
C GLN A 144 15.59 -11.23 32.65
N ASP A 145 16.61 -10.48 32.23
CA ASP A 145 17.78 -10.24 33.07
C ASP A 145 18.41 -8.89 32.72
N SER A 146 18.68 -8.15 33.78
CA SER A 146 19.05 -6.74 33.81
C SER A 146 20.53 -6.48 33.47
N ASN A 147 20.75 -5.33 32.83
CA ASN A 147 21.87 -4.41 33.01
C ASN A 147 23.27 -4.88 32.54
N VAL A 148 23.86 -4.16 31.56
CA VAL A 148 25.09 -3.36 31.76
C VAL A 148 25.22 -2.36 30.61
N GLU A 149 25.26 -1.10 30.99
CA GLU A 149 25.61 0.09 30.23
C GLU A 149 27.06 0.06 29.71
N SER A 150 27.27 0.43 28.44
CA SER A 150 28.44 1.24 28.05
C SER A 150 28.29 1.81 26.64
N HIS A 151 28.17 3.14 26.58
CA HIS A 151 28.37 3.93 25.38
C HIS A 151 29.81 3.79 24.85
N PRO A 152 30.02 3.78 23.52
CA PRO A 152 31.26 4.27 22.94
C PRO A 152 31.04 5.67 22.34
N THR A 153 31.89 6.60 22.79
CA THR A 153 32.05 7.98 22.31
C THR A 153 32.49 8.02 20.84
N PRO A 154 32.12 9.03 20.03
CA PRO A 154 32.62 9.16 18.65
C PRO A 154 34.09 9.55 18.65
N VAL A 155 34.92 8.80 17.91
CA VAL A 155 36.31 9.18 17.61
C VAL A 155 36.29 10.35 16.63
N GLN A 156 36.75 11.52 17.08
CA GLN A 156 37.16 12.61 16.20
C GLN A 156 38.47 12.23 15.50
N SER A 157 38.50 12.34 14.17
CA SER A 157 39.73 12.31 13.39
C SER A 157 39.97 13.72 12.82
N ASN A 158 40.82 14.48 13.50
CA ASN A 158 41.40 15.72 12.97
C ASN A 158 42.65 15.38 12.15
N GLU A 159 42.73 15.98 10.95
CA GLU A 159 43.92 16.62 10.29
C GLU A 159 45.19 15.78 10.05
N LYS A 160 46.03 15.93 9.01
CA LYS A 160 46.21 16.72 7.77
C LYS A 160 47.50 16.13 7.09
N PRO A 161 48.05 16.59 5.95
CA PRO A 161 48.58 17.95 5.71
C PRO A 161 48.01 18.70 4.50
#